data_AF-A0A936GIZ2-F1
#
_entry.id   AF-A0A936GIZ2-F1
#
_cell.length_a   1.000
_cell.length_b   1.000
_cell.length_c   1.000
_cell.angle_alpha   90.00
_cell.angle_beta   90.00
_cell.angle_gamma   90.00
#
_symmetry.space_group_name_H-M   'P 1'
#
loop_
_entity.id
_entity.type
_entity.pdbx_description
1 polymer ?
#
loop_
_entity_poly.entity_id
_entity_poly.type
_entity_poly.pdbx_seq_one_letter_code
_entity_poly.pdbx_strand_id
1 'polypeptide(L)'
;MVRVQKGLLKINPSTNEVISVGDKNSKINPFLNYEIFSLFADKKNNIWIGTINGGLYSLNLDNNALAHHSYTKLDNFSISSNSISTIFETKNGDMLLVLIRAG
;
A
#
# COMPACT_ATOMS: atom_id res chain seq x y z
N MET A 1 11.10 5.40 11.18
CA MET A 1 9.91 5.26 10.31
C MET A 1 10.11 6.19 9.12
N VAL A 2 10.30 5.65 7.92
CA VAL A 2 10.51 6.46 6.71
C VAL A 2 9.15 7.02 6.29
N ARG A 3 9.01 8.35 6.29
CA ARG A 3 7.81 9.05 5.78
C ARG A 3 8.14 9.54 4.37
N VAL A 4 7.46 9.02 3.35
CA VAL A 4 7.64 9.49 1.97
C VAL A 4 6.54 10.49 1.68
N GLN A 5 6.90 11.77 1.53
CA GLN A 5 5.95 12.79 1.06
C GLN A 5 5.71 12.58 -0.44
N LYS A 6 4.46 12.23 -0.76
CA LYS A 6 3.83 12.16 -2.09
C LYS A 6 4.48 11.21 -3.09
N GLY A 7 3.75 10.14 -3.41
CA GLY A 7 4.17 9.12 -4.36
C GLY A 7 5.05 8.02 -3.74
N LEU A 8 5.15 6.89 -4.45
CA LEU A 8 6.02 5.77 -4.11
C LEU A 8 7.03 5.59 -5.24
N LEU A 9 8.31 5.47 -4.90
CA LEU A 9 9.39 5.25 -5.87
C LEU A 9 10.00 3.86 -5.66
N LYS A 10 10.33 3.20 -6.76
CA LYS A 10 11.15 1.99 -6.81
C LYS A 10 12.51 2.36 -7.40
N ILE A 11 13.58 2.02 -6.68
CA ILE A 11 14.96 2.31 -7.09
C ILE A 11 15.70 0.99 -7.31
N ASN A 12 16.35 0.84 -8.46
CA ASN A 12 17.31 -0.23 -8.70
C ASN A 12 18.73 0.26 -8.36
N PRO A 13 19.36 -0.22 -7.26
CA PRO A 13 20.66 0.30 -6.83
C PRO A 13 21.82 -0.09 -7.76
N SER A 14 21.65 -1.12 -8.60
CA SER A 14 22.70 -1.56 -9.54
C SER A 14 22.74 -0.69 -10.80
N THR A 15 21.61 -0.13 -11.21
CA THR A 15 21.48 0.69 -12.43
C THR A 15 21.22 2.18 -12.14
N ASN A 16 20.92 2.53 -10.88
CA ASN A 16 20.38 3.83 -10.46
C ASN A 16 19.05 4.21 -11.14
N GLU A 17 18.35 3.24 -11.71
CA GLU A 17 17.03 3.47 -12.31
C GLU A 17 16.00 3.78 -11.23
N VAL A 18 15.21 4.83 -11.43
CA VAL A 18 14.13 5.27 -10.53
C VAL A 18 12.82 5.26 -11.29
N ILE A 19 11.83 4.53 -10.76
CA ILE A 19 10.51 4.39 -11.37
C ILE A 19 9.44 4.77 -10.36
N SER A 20 8.47 5.59 -10.78
CA SER A 20 7.26 5.83 -9.99
C SER A 20 6.41 4.57 -9.95
N VAL A 21 6.06 4.11 -8.75
CA VAL A 21 5.17 2.97 -8.55
C VAL A 21 3.73 3.43 -8.77
N GLY A 22 3.05 2.78 -9.70
CA GLY A 22 1.68 3.04 -10.12
C GLY A 22 1.28 2.03 -11.19
N ASP A 23 -0.03 1.91 -11.47
CA ASP A 23 -0.53 1.00 -12.50
C ASP A 23 0.12 1.36 -13.85
N LYS A 24 0.87 0.41 -14.43
CA LYS A 24 1.53 0.57 -15.74
C LYS A 24 0.55 0.98 -16.84
N ASN A 25 -0.75 0.73 -16.66
CA ASN A 25 -1.81 1.03 -17.62
C ASN A 25 -2.60 2.30 -17.32
N SER A 26 -2.34 2.98 -16.19
CA SER A 26 -3.04 4.22 -15.82
C SER A 26 -2.07 5.40 -15.79
N LYS A 27 -2.43 6.49 -16.46
CA LYS A 27 -1.69 7.76 -16.39
C LYS A 27 -1.73 8.41 -15.00
N ILE A 28 -2.50 7.86 -14.05
CA ILE A 28 -2.73 8.43 -12.73
C ILE A 28 -2.00 7.59 -11.69
N ASN A 29 -1.01 8.20 -11.03
CA ASN A 29 -0.38 7.61 -9.84
C ASN A 29 -1.40 7.58 -8.69
N PRO A 30 -1.83 6.39 -8.21
CA PRO A 30 -2.89 6.29 -7.21
C PRO A 30 -2.44 6.81 -5.83
N PHE A 31 -1.13 6.94 -5.60
CA PHE A 31 -0.56 7.44 -4.35
C PHE A 31 -0.29 8.94 -4.36
N LEU A 32 -0.55 9.64 -5.47
CA LEU A 32 -0.17 11.05 -5.64
C LEU A 32 -0.82 11.96 -4.58
N ASN A 33 -2.05 11.62 -4.18
CA ASN A 33 -2.86 12.42 -3.26
C ASN A 33 -2.86 11.88 -1.83
N TYR A 34 -2.10 10.82 -1.54
CA TYR A 34 -2.12 10.18 -0.23
C TYR A 34 -0.73 10.13 0.41
N GLU A 35 -0.70 10.36 1.72
CA GLU A 35 0.51 10.11 2.50
C GLU A 35 0.66 8.61 2.73
N ILE A 36 1.83 8.07 2.37
CA ILE A 36 2.18 6.69 2.67
C ILE A 36 2.70 6.65 4.09
N PHE A 37 2.02 5.87 4.92
CA PHE A 37 2.31 5.77 6.34
C PHE A 37 3.02 4.47 6.70
N SER A 38 2.74 3.37 5.99
CA SER A 38 3.35 2.07 6.26
C SER A 38 3.63 1.28 4.98
N LEU A 39 4.71 0.50 5.01
CA LEU A 39 5.10 -0.44 3.97
C LEU A 39 5.42 -1.78 4.63
N PHE A 40 4.94 -2.87 4.05
CA PHE A 40 5.23 -4.23 4.52
C PHE A 40 5.41 -5.18 3.34
N ALA A 41 6.52 -5.93 3.31
CA ALA A 41 6.75 -6.97 2.33
C ALA A 41 6.32 -8.32 2.90
N ASP A 42 5.40 -9.01 2.23
CA ASP A 42 4.98 -10.35 2.64
C ASP A 42 5.86 -11.45 2.03
N LYS A 43 5.67 -12.68 2.52
CA LYS A 43 6.40 -13.86 2.01
C LYS A 43 6.02 -14.28 0.58
N LYS A 44 4.96 -13.69 0.01
CA LYS A 44 4.44 -13.96 -1.33
C LYS A 44 4.82 -12.88 -2.34
N ASN A 45 5.88 -12.12 -2.04
CA ASN A 45 6.43 -11.09 -2.89
C ASN A 45 5.47 -9.93 -3.19
N ASN A 46 4.52 -9.66 -2.28
CA ASN A 46 3.70 -8.45 -2.34
C ASN A 46 4.23 -7.38 -1.40
N ILE A 47 4.15 -6.13 -1.85
CA ILE A 47 4.33 -4.95 -1.01
C ILE A 47 2.96 -4.40 -0.65
N TRP A 48 2.65 -4.42 0.63
CA TRP A 48 1.48 -3.79 1.23
C TRP A 48 1.80 -2.35 1.60
N ILE A 49 0.93 -1.43 1.21
CA ILE A 49 1.14 0.02 1.31
C ILE A 49 -0.05 0.61 2.05
N GLY A 50 0.17 0.99 3.30
CA GLY A 50 -0.84 1.65 4.13
C GLY A 50 -0.75 3.17 3.96
N THR A 51 -1.90 3.79 3.73
CA THR A 51 -1.99 5.24 3.50
C THR A 51 -2.82 5.93 4.58
N ILE A 52 -2.70 7.26 4.66
CA ILE A 52 -3.66 8.09 5.39
C ILE A 52 -4.81 8.45 4.43
N ASN A 53 -6.04 8.11 4.81
CA ASN A 53 -7.30 8.34 4.10
C ASN A 53 -7.42 7.71 2.70
N GLY A 54 -6.39 7.05 2.16
CA GLY A 54 -6.41 6.39 0.86
C GLY A 54 -6.67 4.88 0.92
N GLY A 55 -6.76 4.29 2.11
CA GLY A 55 -6.91 2.84 2.30
C GLY A 55 -5.60 2.07 2.24
N LEU A 56 -5.71 0.80 1.87
CA LEU A 56 -4.60 -0.15 1.76
C LEU A 56 -4.40 -0.53 0.29
N TYR A 57 -3.15 -0.60 -0.15
CA TYR A 57 -2.81 -1.10 -1.48
C TYR A 57 -1.91 -2.32 -1.36
N SER A 58 -1.99 -3.23 -2.33
CA SER A 58 -1.08 -4.36 -2.46
C SER A 58 -0.48 -4.37 -3.87
N LEU A 59 0.84 -4.36 -3.96
CA LEU A 59 1.60 -4.45 -5.20
C LEU A 59 2.29 -5.83 -5.26
N ASN A 60 1.90 -6.66 -6.22
CA ASN A 60 2.63 -7.90 -6.49
C ASN A 60 3.89 -7.59 -7.32
N LEU A 61 5.07 -7.97 -6.84
CA LEU A 61 6.33 -7.63 -7.49
C LEU A 61 6.67 -8.52 -8.70
N ASP A 62 6.04 -9.68 -8.83
CA ASP A 62 6.27 -10.62 -9.94
C ASP A 62 5.60 -10.12 -11.24
N ASN A 63 4.37 -9.62 -11.13
CA ASN A 63 3.57 -9.17 -12.28
C ASN A 63 3.26 -7.66 -12.29
N ASN A 64 3.68 -6.91 -11.27
CA ASN A 64 3.35 -5.50 -11.05
C ASN A 64 1.83 -5.21 -10.92
N ALA A 65 1.02 -6.21 -10.56
CA ALA A 65 -0.39 -6.00 -10.32
C ALA A 65 -0.60 -5.17 -9.05
N LEU A 66 -1.39 -4.11 -9.18
CA LEU A 66 -1.77 -3.25 -8.07
C LEU A 66 -3.24 -3.47 -7.74
N ALA A 67 -3.54 -3.75 -6.48
CA ALA A 67 -4.91 -3.80 -5.97
C ALA A 67 -5.12 -2.74 -4.90
N HIS A 68 -6.34 -2.22 -4.83
CA HIS A 68 -6.78 -1.22 -3.86
C HIS A 68 -7.88 -1.80 -2.98
N HIS A 69 -7.69 -1.66 -1.67
CA HIS A 69 -8.62 -2.10 -0.64
C HIS A 69 -9.04 -0.85 0.14
N SER A 70 -10.31 -0.48 0.05
CA SER A 70 -10.87 0.70 0.70
C SER A 70 -12.15 0.36 1.46
N TYR A 71 -12.48 1.19 2.45
CA TYR A 71 -13.73 1.05 3.19
C TYR A 71 -14.92 1.32 2.28
N THR A 72 -15.90 0.42 2.29
CA THR A 72 -17.20 0.65 1.67
C THR A 72 -18.30 0.07 2.55
N LYS A 73 -19.40 0.82 2.68
CA LYS A 73 -20.59 0.36 3.42
C LYS A 73 -21.29 -0.83 2.76
N LEU A 74 -20.99 -1.09 1.49
CA LEU A 74 -21.65 -2.12 0.69
C LEU A 74 -20.96 -3.49 0.77
N ASP A 75 -19.76 -3.56 1.35
CA ASP A 75 -18.99 -4.80 1.48
C ASP A 75 -18.53 -4.99 2.94
N ASN A 76 -19.06 -6.04 3.57
CA ASN A 76 -18.72 -6.41 4.95
C ASN A 76 -17.29 -6.96 5.08
N PHE A 77 -16.62 -7.29 3.97
CA PHE A 77 -15.21 -7.70 3.94
C PHE A 77 -14.26 -6.54 3.65
N SER A 78 -14.77 -5.30 3.50
CA SER A 78 -13.93 -4.12 3.34
C SER A 78 -13.20 -3.72 4.63
N ILE A 79 -12.11 -2.96 4.49
CA ILE A 79 -11.38 -2.42 5.64
C ILE A 79 -12.26 -1.46 6.44
N SER A 80 -12.16 -1.43 7.77
CA SER A 80 -13.05 -0.62 8.61
C SER A 80 -12.62 0.86 8.78
N SER A 81 -11.51 1.27 8.17
CA SER A 81 -11.02 2.66 8.07
C SER A 81 -10.05 2.79 6.90
N ASN A 82 -10.02 3.94 6.25
CA ASN A 82 -9.07 4.23 5.17
C ASN A 82 -7.69 4.74 5.65
N SER A 83 -7.46 4.81 6.95
CA SER A 83 -6.18 5.25 7.53
C SER A 83 -5.46 4.08 8.20
N ILE A 84 -4.40 3.60 7.55
CA ILE A 84 -3.67 2.39 7.92
C ILE A 84 -2.31 2.75 8.52
N SER A 85 -2.13 2.52 9.82
CA SER A 85 -0.88 2.86 10.50
C SER A 85 0.16 1.76 10.52
N THR A 86 -0.29 0.50 10.53
CA THR A 86 0.59 -0.64 10.71
C THR A 86 0.02 -1.83 9.96
N ILE A 87 0.93 -2.59 9.37
CA ILE A 87 0.64 -3.82 8.63
C ILE A 87 1.59 -4.89 9.20
N PHE A 88 1.04 -6.04 9.56
CA PHE A 88 1.80 -7.15 10.14
C PHE A 88 1.30 -8.50 9.62
N GLU A 89 2.20 -9.36 9.18
CA GLU A 89 1.88 -10.74 8.81
C GLU A 89 2.13 -11.68 10.00
N THR A 90 1.14 -12.50 10.33
CA THR A 90 1.28 -13.55 11.34
C THR A 90 2.09 -14.73 10.81
N LYS A 91 2.48 -15.66 11.69
CA LYS A 91 3.21 -16.87 11.27
C LYS A 91 2.43 -17.74 10.27
N ASN A 92 1.10 -17.71 10.35
CA ASN A 92 0.21 -18.51 9.48
C ASN A 92 -0.12 -17.82 8.16
N GLY A 93 0.35 -16.58 7.95
CA GLY A 93 0.11 -15.82 6.73
C GLY A 93 -1.09 -14.88 6.78
N ASP A 94 -1.80 -14.80 7.91
CA ASP A 94 -2.87 -13.82 8.11
C ASP A 94 -2.28 -12.42 8.26
N MET A 95 -2.97 -11.42 7.71
CA MET A 95 -2.58 -10.01 7.78
C MET A 95 -3.37 -9.29 8.88
N LEU A 96 -2.66 -8.64 9.80
CA LEU A 96 -3.21 -7.74 10.81
C LEU A 96 -2.94 -6.28 10.43
N LEU A 97 -4.00 -5.47 10.50
CA LEU A 97 -3.95 -4.04 10.20
C LEU A 97 -4.30 -3.25 11.45
N VAL A 98 -3.45 -2.28 11.81
CA VAL A 98 -3.81 -1.28 12.82
C VAL A 98 -4.33 -0.05 12.09
N LEU A 99 -5.50 0.41 12.52
CA LEU A 99 -6.24 1.49 11.92
C LEU A 99 -6.19 2.71 12.83
N ILE A 100 -5.94 3.89 12.26
CA ILE A 100 -6.15 5.14 12.97
C ILE A 100 -7.60 5.55 12.72
N ARG A 101 -8.35 5.71 13.80
CA ARG A 101 -9.62 6.44 13.74
C ARG A 101 -9.27 7.92 13.93
N ALA A 102 -9.61 8.73 12.94
CA ALA A 102 -9.77 10.16 13.19
C ALA A 102 -10.98 10.29 14.14
N GLY A 103 -10.77 10.92 15.29
CA GLY A 103 -11.84 11.31 16.20
C GLY A 103 -12.61 12.50 15.67
#